data_AF-R7IQU4-F1
#
_entry.id   AF-R7IQU4-F1
#
_cell.length_a   1.000
_cell.length_b   1.000
_cell.length_c   1.000
_cell.angle_alpha   90.00
_cell.angle_beta   90.00
_cell.angle_gamma   90.00
#
_symmetry.space_group_name_H-M   'P 1'
#
loop_
_entity.id
_entity.type
_entity.pdbx_description
1 polymer ?
#
loop_
_entity_poly.entity_id
_entity_poly.type
_entity_poly.pdbx_seq_one_letter_code
_entity_poly.pdbx_strand_id
1 'polypeptide(L)'
;MQKLEVKSNENGKYIEYKGVVLSFEHTVSHQFGEYDFFDMNPAARSGKPTQTVDSFRVGDFKTEIVSDNTAYNFTFWAKDIDEKNFQIVMTYCTQRSGNQECVVGDIAL
;
A
#
# COMPACT_ATOMS: atom_id res chain seq x y z
N MET A 1 3.04 -17.92 -3.84
CA MET A 1 3.49 -16.51 -3.73
C MET A 1 4.88 -16.50 -3.13
N GLN A 2 5.76 -15.64 -3.61
CA GLN A 2 7.10 -15.44 -3.07
C GLN A 2 7.17 -14.06 -2.39
N LYS A 3 7.71 -14.01 -1.17
CA LYS A 3 7.90 -12.74 -0.46
C LYS A 3 8.94 -11.89 -1.18
N LEU A 4 8.62 -10.61 -1.37
CA LEU A 4 9.52 -9.62 -1.93
C LEU A 4 10.12 -8.76 -0.83
N GLU A 5 11.40 -8.46 -0.97
CA GLU A 5 12.12 -7.55 -0.08
C GLU A 5 12.27 -6.19 -0.74
N VAL A 6 11.99 -5.13 0.02
CA VAL A 6 12.30 -3.77 -0.39
C VAL A 6 13.79 -3.54 -0.16
N LYS A 7 14.54 -3.49 -1.26
CA LYS A 7 15.98 -3.22 -1.29
C LYS A 7 16.23 -1.73 -1.46
N SER A 8 17.46 -1.29 -1.25
CA SER A 8 17.90 0.11 -1.44
C SER A 8 19.23 0.16 -2.19
N ASN A 9 19.38 1.11 -3.12
CA ASN A 9 20.62 1.43 -3.83
C ASN A 9 20.78 2.96 -3.96
N GLU A 10 21.78 3.41 -4.74
CA GLU A 10 22.06 4.83 -4.99
C GLU A 10 20.89 5.59 -5.67
N ASN A 11 20.03 4.87 -6.40
CA ASN A 11 18.85 5.44 -7.08
C ASN A 11 17.57 5.38 -6.23
N GLY A 12 17.63 4.83 -5.01
CA GLY A 12 16.50 4.75 -4.09
C GLY A 12 16.09 3.32 -3.74
N LYS A 13 14.84 3.17 -3.28
CA LYS A 13 14.28 1.87 -2.90
C LYS A 13 13.69 1.17 -4.11
N TYR A 14 13.74 -0.16 -4.12
CA TYR A 14 13.19 -0.97 -5.20
C TYR A 14 12.80 -2.36 -4.72
N ILE A 15 11.94 -3.03 -5.50
CA ILE A 15 11.69 -4.46 -5.39
C ILE A 15 12.12 -5.15 -6.68
N GLU A 16 12.54 -6.40 -6.57
CA GLU A 16 13.08 -7.16 -7.70
C GLU A 16 12.47 -8.55 -7.75
N TYR A 17 12.00 -8.95 -8.93
CA TYR A 17 11.46 -10.30 -9.16
C TYR A 17 11.64 -10.73 -10.62
N LYS A 18 12.11 -11.96 -10.86
CA LYS A 18 12.37 -12.52 -12.21
C LYS A 18 13.17 -11.58 -13.13
N GLY A 19 14.13 -10.84 -12.58
CA GLY A 19 14.96 -9.88 -13.33
C GLY A 19 14.29 -8.52 -13.62
N VAL A 20 13.03 -8.34 -13.24
CA VAL A 20 12.34 -7.03 -13.27
C VAL A 20 12.70 -6.26 -12.01
N VAL A 21 13.17 -5.03 -12.19
CA VAL A 21 13.44 -4.08 -11.11
C VAL A 21 12.38 -2.99 -11.14
N LEU A 22 11.66 -2.82 -10.03
CA LEU A 22 10.61 -1.83 -9.88
C LEU A 22 11.01 -0.84 -8.79
N SER A 23 10.99 0.45 -9.10
CA SER A 23 11.17 1.49 -8.09
C SER A 23 10.11 1.34 -7.00
N PHE A 24 10.47 1.67 -5.76
CA PHE A 24 9.59 1.57 -4.61
C PHE A 24 9.55 2.90 -3.87
N GLU A 25 8.35 3.41 -3.64
CA GLU A 25 8.12 4.59 -2.82
C GLU A 25 6.94 4.34 -1.88
N HIS A 26 7.07 4.79 -0.63
CA HIS A 26 6.00 4.80 0.34
C HIS A 26 5.96 6.18 0.99
N THR A 27 4.83 6.86 0.85
CA THR A 27 4.56 8.15 1.49
C THR A 27 3.32 8.05 2.35
N VAL A 28 3.31 8.85 3.43
CA VAL A 28 2.21 8.91 4.39
C VAL A 28 1.69 10.33 4.41
N SER A 29 0.39 10.48 4.21
CA SER A 29 -0.31 11.76 4.35
C SER A 29 -1.54 11.60 5.25
N HIS A 30 -2.12 12.73 5.66
CA HIS A 30 -3.29 12.74 6.55
C HIS A 30 -4.38 13.59 5.91
N GLN A 31 -5.62 13.10 5.96
CA GLN A 31 -6.78 13.79 5.40
C GLN A 31 -7.96 13.79 6.37
N PHE A 32 -8.93 14.65 6.09
CA PHE A 32 -10.22 14.63 6.75
C PHE A 32 -11.13 13.70 5.96
N GLY A 33 -11.62 12.64 6.61
CA GLY A 33 -12.69 11.82 6.04
C GLY A 33 -13.96 12.66 5.79
N GLU A 34 -14.76 12.22 4.83
CA GLU A 34 -16.08 12.80 4.58
C GLU A 34 -17.02 12.42 5.73
N TYR A 35 -17.13 13.28 6.74
CA TYR A 35 -18.14 13.14 7.79
C TYR A 35 -19.33 14.02 7.44
N ASP A 36 -20.52 13.42 7.41
CA ASP A 36 -21.76 14.19 7.37
C ASP A 36 -21.92 14.95 8.70
N PHE A 37 -22.51 16.14 8.68
CA PHE A 37 -22.55 17.06 9.84
C PHE A 37 -23.21 16.42 11.09
N PHE A 38 -24.06 15.42 10.88
CA PHE A 38 -24.74 14.64 11.94
C PHE A 38 -23.94 13.44 12.45
N ASP A 39 -22.90 13.01 11.73
CA ASP A 39 -22.11 11.80 12.00
C ASP A 39 -20.68 12.13 12.48
N MET A 40 -20.44 13.40 12.85
CA MET A 40 -19.16 13.84 13.39
C MET A 40 -18.88 13.21 14.77
N ASN A 41 -18.10 12.13 14.76
CA ASN A 41 -17.39 11.64 15.95
C ASN A 41 -16.60 12.81 16.62
N PRO A 42 -16.51 12.86 17.95
CA PRO A 42 -15.67 13.81 18.70
C PRO A 42 -14.29 14.13 18.07
N ALA A 43 -13.62 13.16 17.44
CA ALA A 43 -12.35 13.36 16.74
C ALA A 43 -12.46 14.32 15.53
N ALA A 44 -13.51 14.19 14.71
CA ALA A 44 -13.78 15.09 13.59
C ALA A 44 -14.11 16.51 14.07
N ARG A 45 -14.75 16.64 15.25
CA ARG A 45 -15.03 17.95 15.88
C ARG A 45 -13.77 18.65 16.40
N SER A 46 -12.67 17.90 16.60
CA SER A 46 -11.40 18.46 17.08
C SER A 46 -10.59 19.19 16.01
N GLY A 47 -11.03 19.15 14.74
CA GLY A 47 -10.31 19.77 13.62
C GLY A 47 -8.99 19.07 13.26
N LYS A 48 -8.75 17.86 13.80
CA LYS A 48 -7.59 17.02 13.46
C LYS A 48 -7.92 16.09 12.29
N PRO A 49 -6.93 15.74 11.45
CA PRO A 49 -7.11 14.69 10.46
C PRO A 49 -7.61 13.42 11.11
N THR A 50 -8.52 12.75 10.42
CA THR A 50 -9.26 11.59 10.90
C THR A 50 -8.88 10.32 10.14
N GLN A 51 -8.15 10.46 9.04
CA GLN A 51 -7.69 9.38 8.19
C GLN A 51 -6.20 9.54 7.88
N THR A 52 -5.52 8.41 7.83
CA THR A 52 -4.17 8.28 7.27
C THR A 52 -4.28 7.70 5.86
N VAL A 53 -3.49 8.24 4.94
CA VAL A 53 -3.35 7.73 3.57
C VAL A 53 -1.93 7.24 3.38
N ASP A 54 -1.80 5.92 3.28
CA ASP A 54 -0.55 5.26 2.90
C ASP A 54 -0.52 5.07 1.38
N SER A 55 0.32 5.86 0.71
CA SER A 55 0.48 5.83 -0.75
C SER A 55 1.73 5.05 -1.12
N PHE A 56 1.54 3.98 -1.90
CA PHE A 56 2.59 3.11 -2.40
C PHE A 56 2.75 3.29 -3.90
N ARG A 57 4.00 3.45 -4.34
CA ARG A 57 4.38 3.40 -5.75
C ARG A 57 5.33 2.23 -5.97
N VAL A 58 4.98 1.36 -6.90
CA VAL A 58 5.77 0.20 -7.30
C VAL A 58 5.94 0.24 -8.81
N GLY A 59 7.08 0.73 -9.29
CA GLY A 59 7.27 1.07 -10.69
C GLY A 59 6.25 2.13 -11.14
N ASP A 60 5.42 1.77 -12.11
CA ASP A 60 4.34 2.62 -12.62
C ASP A 60 3.00 2.42 -11.88
N PHE A 61 2.92 1.43 -11.00
CA PHE A 61 1.70 1.15 -10.23
C PHE A 61 1.60 2.07 -9.01
N LYS A 62 0.40 2.60 -8.77
CA LYS A 62 0.05 3.39 -7.60
C LYS A 62 -1.10 2.73 -6.85
N THR A 63 -0.94 2.54 -5.55
CA THR A 63 -1.98 2.03 -4.67
C THR A 63 -2.04 2.87 -3.40
N GLU A 64 -3.24 3.22 -2.96
CA GLU A 64 -3.44 4.01 -1.75
C GLU A 64 -4.34 3.25 -0.79
N ILE A 65 -3.93 3.24 0.48
CA ILE A 65 -4.75 2.72 1.57
C ILE A 65 -5.19 3.92 2.39
N VAL A 66 -6.48 4.22 2.31
CA VAL A 66 -7.13 5.19 3.20
C VAL A 66 -7.67 4.45 4.40
N SER A 67 -7.27 4.86 5.60
CA SER A 67 -7.78 4.24 6.81
C SER A 67 -7.98 5.22 7.95
N ASP A 68 -9.15 5.12 8.59
CA ASP A 68 -9.48 5.80 9.84
C ASP A 68 -8.63 5.29 11.03
N ASN A 69 -7.95 4.14 10.86
CA ASN A 69 -6.99 3.60 11.82
C ASN A 69 -5.72 3.20 11.09
N THR A 70 -4.57 3.70 11.54
CA THR A 70 -3.27 3.49 10.89
C THR A 70 -3.08 2.05 10.42
N ALA A 71 -2.91 1.86 9.11
CA ALA A 71 -2.54 0.57 8.54
C ALA A 71 -1.07 0.27 8.86
N TYR A 72 -0.75 -1.02 9.03
CA TYR A 72 0.60 -1.43 9.44
C TYR A 72 0.97 -2.80 8.86
N ASN A 73 2.23 -3.22 9.05
CA ASN A 73 2.77 -4.50 8.57
C ASN A 73 2.66 -4.72 7.05
N PHE A 74 2.90 -3.67 6.26
CA PHE A 74 2.94 -3.77 4.80
C PHE A 74 4.00 -4.78 4.35
N THR A 75 3.58 -5.82 3.63
CA THR A 75 4.46 -6.84 3.06
C THR A 75 4.09 -7.06 1.60
N PHE A 76 5.10 -7.20 0.73
CA PHE A 76 4.92 -7.38 -0.70
C PHE A 76 5.25 -8.81 -1.12
N TRP A 77 4.51 -9.29 -2.11
CA TRP A 77 4.58 -10.66 -2.61
C TRP A 77 4.49 -10.67 -4.13
N ALA A 78 5.21 -11.58 -4.77
CA ALA A 78 4.99 -11.93 -6.17
C ALA A 78 4.09 -13.16 -6.26
N LYS A 79 3.08 -13.10 -7.12
CA LYS A 79 2.22 -14.24 -7.47
C LYS A 79 2.36 -14.51 -8.96
N ASP A 80 3.01 -15.60 -9.31
CA ASP A 80 3.08 -16.05 -10.71
C ASP A 80 1.67 -16.34 -11.24
N ILE A 81 1.35 -15.78 -12.42
CA ILE A 81 0.17 -16.14 -13.21
C ILE A 81 0.57 -17.24 -14.19
N ASP A 82 1.68 -17.04 -14.90
CA ASP A 82 2.30 -18.00 -15.82
C ASP A 82 3.83 -17.80 -15.86
N GLU A 83 4.51 -18.36 -16.88
CA GLU A 83 5.96 -18.26 -17.03
C GLU A 83 6.46 -16.82 -17.23
N LYS A 84 5.65 -15.96 -17.85
CA LYS A 84 6.00 -14.58 -18.23
C LYS A 84 5.27 -13.52 -17.41
N ASN A 85 4.16 -13.86 -16.79
CA ASN A 85 3.29 -12.92 -16.12
C ASN A 85 3.24 -13.17 -14.61
N PHE A 86 3.32 -12.11 -13.81
CA PHE A 86 3.19 -12.18 -12.36
C PHE A 86 2.51 -10.93 -11.79
N GLN A 87 1.88 -11.08 -10.63
CA GLN A 87 1.25 -9.97 -9.90
C GLN A 87 2.10 -9.56 -8.71
N ILE A 88 2.14 -8.27 -8.44
CA ILE A 88 2.59 -7.74 -7.15
C ILE A 88 1.36 -7.65 -6.23
N VAL A 89 1.42 -8.36 -5.11
CA VAL A 89 0.37 -8.38 -4.08
C VAL A 89 0.92 -7.75 -2.81
N MET A 90 0.17 -6.84 -2.21
CA MET A 90 0.49 -6.26 -0.91
C MET A 90 -0.46 -6.81 0.14
N THR A 91 0.09 -7.24 1.27
CA THR A 91 -0.66 -7.59 2.47
C THR A 91 -0.39 -6.57 3.57
N TYR A 92 -1.41 -6.18 4.32
CA TYR A 92 -1.30 -5.21 5.41
C TYR A 92 -2.33 -5.53 6.50
N CYS A 93 -2.15 -4.98 7.70
CA CYS A 93 -3.10 -5.11 8.80
C CYS A 93 -3.82 -3.77 9.02
N THR A 94 -5.09 -3.84 9.35
CA THR A 94 -5.82 -2.74 9.99
C THR A 94 -6.35 -3.20 11.34
N GLN A 95 -6.46 -2.28 12.31
CA GLN A 95 -6.91 -2.65 13.66
C GLN A 95 -8.29 -3.30 13.71
N ARG A 96 -9.19 -2.96 12.79
CA ARG A 96 -10.58 -3.45 12.78
C ARG A 96 -10.81 -4.63 11.85
N SER A 97 -10.17 -4.65 10.68
CA SER A 97 -10.43 -5.66 9.65
C SER A 97 -9.38 -6.77 9.65
N GLY A 98 -8.33 -6.68 10.48
CA GLY A 98 -7.26 -7.67 10.53
C GLY A 98 -6.41 -7.64 9.26
N ASN A 99 -5.96 -8.81 8.82
CA ASN A 99 -5.13 -8.95 7.62
C ASN A 99 -5.94 -8.65 6.36
N GLN A 100 -5.39 -7.79 5.52
CA GLN A 100 -5.92 -7.36 4.23
C GLN A 100 -4.93 -7.75 3.14
N GLU A 101 -5.46 -7.97 1.93
CA GLU A 101 -4.69 -8.28 0.73
C GLU A 101 -5.21 -7.40 -0.41
N CYS A 102 -4.31 -6.76 -1.16
CA CYS A 102 -4.66 -6.04 -2.38
C CYS A 102 -3.62 -6.28 -3.49
N VAL A 103 -4.10 -6.37 -4.73
CA VAL A 103 -3.22 -6.41 -5.91
C VAL A 103 -2.73 -4.99 -6.19
N VAL A 104 -1.41 -4.82 -6.26
CA VAL A 104 -0.76 -3.54 -6.58
C VAL A 104 -0.67 -3.36 -8.08
N GLY A 105 -0.34 -4.43 -8.82
CA GLY A 105 -0.23 -4.39 -10.28
C GLY A 105 0.13 -5.73 -10.90
N ASP A 106 -0.13 -5.82 -12.20
CA ASP A 106 0.15 -6.99 -13.04
C ASP A 106 1.33 -6.69 -13.96
N ILE A 107 2.30 -7.60 -14.03
CA ILE A 107 3.52 -7.43 -14.81
C ILE A 107 3.59 -8.50 -15.87
N ALA A 108 3.80 -8.05 -17.11
CA ALA A 108 4.06 -8.91 -18.26
C ALA A 108 5.50 -8.71 -18.73
N LEU A 109 6.21 -9.84 -18.91
CA LEU A 109 7.58 -9.92 -19.41
C LEU A 109 7.66 -10.08 -20.94
#